data_AF-A0A1M5DDJ0-F1
#
_entry.id   AF-A0A1M5DDJ0-F1
#
_cell.length_a   1.000
_cell.length_b   1.000
_cell.length_c   1.000
_cell.angle_alpha   90.00
_cell.angle_beta   90.00
_cell.angle_gamma   90.00
#
_symmetry.space_group_name_H-M   'P 1'
#
loop_
_entity.id
_entity.type
_entity.pdbx_description
1 polymer ?
#
loop_
_entity_poly.entity_id
_entity_poly.type
_entity_poly.pdbx_seq_one_letter_code
_entity_poly.pdbx_strand_id
1 'polypeptide(L)'
;RRSFYTEYGWEGSRYDGSMTTTEIAKTIRMYCKERYPTWKFSVTSKYFSGGSEILICVMEAPEQIFDLKACRKAYTEHLENEKMGYYGGRGLGMNIEKMLAEDRMRWQLHRISDNYKEYFTEYAFSVLSDVYSFMQSYNYDDSDSMIDYFSCNFCSSIHIGKWDKGFKVVPKTNRIKSKANKPSKVNATTKQESTSETQYTALPDNKTGYTYKITKGEDTRDGSELWVVRIAEKLGREAYKSENIAMQERGGYYSKFKHGFIFRFDPSEILTNRTA
;
A
#
# COMPACT_ATOMS: atom_id res chain seq x y z
N ARG A 1 -5.53 -4.50 35.64
CA ARG A 1 -6.06 -3.12 35.80
C ARG A 1 -6.05 -2.49 34.43
N ARG A 2 -7.19 -2.12 33.83
CA ARG A 2 -7.16 -1.13 32.75
C ARG A 2 -7.40 0.22 33.42
N SER A 3 -6.33 0.98 33.62
CA SER A 3 -6.32 2.23 34.38
C SER A 3 -6.15 3.39 33.42
N PHE A 4 -7.24 3.75 32.76
CA PHE A 4 -7.32 5.04 32.08
C PHE A 4 -7.49 6.13 33.14
N TYR A 5 -6.83 7.26 32.93
CA TYR A 5 -6.93 8.43 33.79
C TYR A 5 -8.27 9.14 33.57
N THR A 6 -8.78 9.11 32.35
CA THR A 6 -10.05 9.73 31.96
C THR A 6 -11.20 8.72 31.97
N GLU A 7 -12.44 9.22 32.11
CA GLU A 7 -13.65 8.40 32.13
C GLU A 7 -13.96 7.76 30.77
N TYR A 8 -13.57 8.42 29.67
CA TYR A 8 -13.86 7.99 28.30
C TYR A 8 -12.71 7.23 27.64
N GLY A 9 -11.66 6.90 28.41
CA GLY A 9 -10.51 6.18 27.93
C GLY A 9 -10.87 4.82 27.35
N TRP A 10 -10.36 4.49 26.16
CA TRP A 10 -10.61 3.21 25.51
C TRP A 10 -9.35 2.58 24.93
N GLU A 11 -9.35 1.25 24.87
CA GLU A 11 -8.27 0.43 24.31
C GLU A 11 -8.80 -0.44 23.18
N GLY A 12 -8.12 -0.42 22.04
CA GLY A 12 -8.41 -1.28 20.91
C GLY A 12 -8.08 -2.75 21.18
N SER A 13 -8.86 -3.66 20.60
CA SER A 13 -8.72 -5.12 20.82
C SER A 13 -7.38 -5.74 20.44
N ARG A 14 -6.55 -5.05 19.64
CA ARG A 14 -5.22 -5.45 19.17
C ARG A 14 -4.12 -4.54 19.70
N TYR A 15 -4.43 -3.65 20.65
CA TYR A 15 -3.41 -2.80 21.25
C TYR A 15 -2.36 -3.64 21.96
N ASP A 16 -1.10 -3.33 21.68
CA ASP A 16 0.07 -3.92 22.29
C ASP A 16 1.11 -2.81 22.42
N GLY A 17 1.41 -2.40 23.66
CA GLY A 17 2.37 -1.32 23.94
C GLY A 17 3.81 -1.64 23.54
N SER A 18 4.12 -2.90 23.17
CA SER A 18 5.42 -3.27 22.62
C SER A 18 5.53 -3.02 21.11
N MET A 19 4.41 -2.85 20.40
CA MET A 19 4.41 -2.60 18.96
C MET A 19 4.71 -1.14 18.65
N THR A 20 5.64 -0.90 17.75
CA THR A 20 5.93 0.45 17.26
C THR A 20 4.86 0.93 16.27
N THR A 21 4.64 2.25 16.19
CA THR A 21 3.75 2.87 15.19
C THR A 21 4.08 2.46 13.76
N THR A 22 5.36 2.22 13.47
CA THR A 22 5.82 1.78 12.15
C THR A 22 5.43 0.33 11.86
N GLU A 23 5.49 -0.58 12.84
CA GLU A 23 5.02 -1.96 12.69
C GLU A 23 3.51 -2.03 12.54
N ILE A 24 2.77 -1.22 13.30
CA ILE A 24 1.31 -1.09 13.17
C ILE A 24 0.96 -0.59 11.77
N ALA A 25 1.61 0.48 11.28
CA ALA A 25 1.39 1.00 9.93
C ALA A 25 1.70 -0.03 8.83
N LYS A 26 2.75 -0.86 8.99
CA LYS A 26 3.04 -1.98 8.08
C LYS A 26 1.90 -3.01 8.08
N THR A 27 1.40 -3.36 9.25
CA THR A 27 0.28 -4.30 9.42
C THR A 27 -1.00 -3.79 8.76
N ILE A 28 -1.37 -2.53 8.98
CA ILE A 28 -2.53 -1.88 8.33
C ILE A 28 -2.35 -1.86 6.80
N ARG A 29 -1.14 -1.56 6.32
CA ARG A 29 -0.84 -1.59 4.89
C ARG A 29 -1.03 -2.98 4.28
N MET A 30 -0.67 -4.05 4.99
CA MET A 30 -0.90 -5.43 4.54
C MET A 30 -2.39 -5.75 4.53
N TYR A 31 -3.11 -5.42 5.60
CA TYR A 31 -4.55 -5.59 5.70
C TYR A 31 -5.29 -4.95 4.52
N CYS A 32 -4.98 -3.69 4.20
CA CYS A 32 -5.58 -2.97 3.08
C CYS A 32 -5.35 -3.69 1.74
N LYS A 33 -4.13 -4.20 1.51
CA LYS A 33 -3.77 -4.90 0.27
C LYS A 33 -4.48 -6.25 0.12
N GLU A 34 -4.63 -6.98 1.22
CA GLU A 34 -5.23 -8.30 1.22
C GLU A 34 -6.76 -8.23 1.15
N ARG A 35 -7.37 -7.34 1.92
CA ARG A 35 -8.83 -7.19 2.01
C ARG A 35 -9.40 -6.41 0.84
N TYR A 36 -8.68 -5.38 0.36
CA TYR A 36 -9.14 -4.47 -0.69
C TYR A 36 -8.10 -4.33 -1.82
N PRO A 37 -7.77 -5.42 -2.54
CA PRO A 37 -6.71 -5.44 -3.56
C PRO A 37 -6.98 -4.54 -4.77
N THR A 38 -8.24 -4.19 -5.05
CA THR A 38 -8.61 -3.21 -6.11
C THR A 38 -8.40 -1.76 -5.67
N TRP A 39 -8.36 -1.50 -4.37
CA TRP A 39 -8.15 -0.16 -3.82
C TRP A 39 -6.66 0.13 -3.66
N LYS A 40 -6.30 1.41 -3.67
CA LYS A 40 -4.93 1.84 -3.42
C LYS A 40 -4.90 2.76 -2.22
N PHE A 41 -4.28 2.28 -1.16
CA PHE A 41 -4.04 3.04 0.06
C PHE A 41 -2.57 3.46 0.15
N SER A 42 -2.32 4.67 0.64
CA SER A 42 -1.03 5.12 1.14
C SER A 42 -1.11 5.14 2.66
N VAL A 43 -0.41 4.22 3.33
CA VAL A 43 -0.40 4.13 4.79
C VAL A 43 0.98 4.53 5.31
N THR A 44 1.08 5.61 6.06
CA THR A 44 2.36 6.17 6.52
C THR A 44 2.34 6.38 8.02
N SER A 45 3.43 6.05 8.70
CA SER A 45 3.70 6.49 10.06
C SER A 45 4.57 7.75 10.05
N LYS A 46 4.32 8.68 10.98
CA LYS A 46 5.19 9.83 11.25
C LYS A 46 5.48 9.91 12.74
N TYR A 47 6.63 10.46 13.10
CA TYR A 47 7.01 10.76 14.47
C TYR A 47 7.24 12.27 14.60
N PHE A 48 6.86 12.82 15.73
CA PHE A 48 7.04 14.24 16.07
C PHE A 48 7.30 14.38 17.58
N SER A 49 7.67 15.58 18.01
CA SER A 49 7.89 15.84 19.43
C SER A 49 6.59 15.59 20.21
N GLY A 50 6.59 14.61 21.10
CA GLY A 50 5.43 14.26 21.91
C GLY A 50 4.49 13.21 21.31
N GLY A 51 4.82 12.57 20.18
CA GLY A 51 3.98 11.47 19.70
C GLY A 51 4.30 10.93 18.31
N SER A 52 3.31 10.20 17.79
CA SER A 52 3.35 9.60 16.46
C SER A 52 1.98 9.65 15.80
N GLU A 53 1.94 9.56 14.47
CA GLU A 53 0.71 9.55 13.68
C GLU A 53 0.72 8.35 12.73
N ILE A 54 -0.45 7.73 12.53
CA ILE A 54 -0.74 6.88 11.38
C ILE A 54 -1.71 7.62 10.45
N LEU A 55 -1.23 7.87 9.23
CA LEU A 55 -1.98 8.51 8.17
C LEU A 55 -2.33 7.50 7.07
N ILE A 56 -3.62 7.32 6.83
CA ILE A 56 -4.15 6.51 5.73
C ILE A 56 -4.74 7.45 4.67
N CYS A 57 -4.20 7.43 3.45
CA CYS A 57 -4.78 8.14 2.31
C CYS A 57 -5.36 7.14 1.29
N VAL A 58 -6.64 7.27 0.95
CA VAL A 58 -7.26 6.55 -0.16
C VAL A 58 -6.87 7.25 -1.45
N MET A 59 -6.04 6.61 -2.27
CA MET A 59 -5.50 7.19 -3.50
C MET A 59 -6.32 6.78 -4.73
N GLU A 60 -6.76 5.53 -4.78
CA GLU A 60 -7.55 5.01 -5.91
C GLU A 60 -8.60 4.01 -5.40
N ALA A 61 -9.76 3.98 -6.05
CA ALA A 61 -10.82 3.00 -5.83
C ALA A 61 -11.31 2.43 -7.17
N PRO A 62 -11.88 1.21 -7.21
CA PRO A 62 -12.37 0.59 -8.44
C PRO A 62 -13.60 1.29 -9.04
N GLU A 63 -14.35 2.00 -8.22
CA GLU A 63 -15.60 2.67 -8.60
C GLU A 63 -15.75 4.00 -7.86
N GLN A 64 -16.79 4.76 -8.25
CA GLN A 64 -17.11 6.03 -7.59
C GLN A 64 -17.44 5.78 -6.11
N ILE A 65 -16.77 6.50 -5.22
CA ILE A 65 -16.93 6.35 -3.77
C ILE A 65 -17.92 7.36 -3.17
N PHE A 66 -18.20 8.44 -3.88
CA PHE A 66 -19.10 9.50 -3.41
C PHE A 66 -20.52 9.30 -3.90
N ASP A 67 -21.51 9.58 -3.04
CA ASP A 67 -22.87 9.88 -3.50
C ASP A 67 -22.87 11.31 -4.06
N LEU A 68 -22.61 11.43 -5.36
CA LEU A 68 -22.49 12.72 -6.04
C LEU A 68 -23.77 13.56 -5.93
N LYS A 69 -24.94 12.93 -5.83
CA LYS A 69 -26.22 13.64 -5.69
C LYS A 69 -26.29 14.28 -4.30
N ALA A 70 -25.97 13.52 -3.25
CA ALA A 70 -25.91 14.04 -1.89
C ALA A 70 -24.83 15.12 -1.73
N CYS A 71 -23.63 14.89 -2.27
CA CYS A 71 -22.55 15.88 -2.25
C CYS A 71 -22.93 17.18 -2.96
N ARG A 72 -23.56 17.11 -4.14
CA ARG A 72 -24.01 18.29 -4.90
C ARG A 72 -25.07 19.08 -4.14
N LYS A 73 -26.03 18.38 -3.52
CA LYS A 73 -27.06 18.99 -2.68
C LYS A 73 -26.41 19.74 -1.50
N ALA A 74 -25.56 19.06 -0.73
CA ALA A 74 -24.89 19.65 0.43
C ALA A 74 -24.00 20.85 0.06
N TYR A 75 -23.33 20.80 -1.08
CA TYR A 75 -22.54 21.92 -1.59
C TYR A 75 -23.42 23.12 -2.00
N THR A 76 -24.60 22.88 -2.58
CA THR A 76 -25.54 23.94 -2.94
C THR A 76 -26.10 24.64 -1.70
N GLU A 77 -26.52 23.85 -0.71
CA GLU A 77 -26.99 24.36 0.58
C GLU A 77 -25.90 25.16 1.31
N HIS A 78 -24.64 24.71 1.24
CA HIS A 78 -23.50 25.45 1.76
C HIS A 78 -23.36 26.83 1.11
N LEU A 79 -23.44 26.92 -0.23
CA LEU A 79 -23.37 28.19 -0.95
C LEU A 79 -24.56 29.12 -0.63
N GLU A 80 -25.76 28.56 -0.41
CA GLU A 80 -26.92 29.34 0.01
C GLU A 80 -26.74 29.90 1.42
N ASN A 81 -26.23 29.09 2.35
CA ASN A 81 -25.91 29.53 3.72
C ASN A 81 -24.86 30.64 3.72
N GLU A 82 -23.80 30.54 2.90
CA GLU A 82 -22.80 31.60 2.76
C GLU A 82 -23.42 32.92 2.26
N LYS A 83 -24.33 32.86 1.29
CA LYS A 83 -25.06 34.06 0.81
C LYS A 83 -25.90 34.72 1.91
N MET A 84 -26.42 33.92 2.84
CA MET A 84 -27.18 34.38 4.00
C MET A 84 -26.29 34.84 5.17
N GLY A 85 -24.96 34.83 5.00
CA GLY A 85 -23.99 35.23 6.03
C GLY A 85 -23.68 34.15 7.07
N TYR A 86 -24.15 32.91 6.86
CA TYR A 86 -23.81 31.77 7.71
C TYR A 86 -22.52 31.11 7.22
N TYR A 87 -21.40 31.58 7.77
CA TYR A 87 -20.08 30.99 7.53
C TYR A 87 -19.81 29.82 8.49
N GLY A 88 -19.21 28.74 7.98
CA GLY A 88 -18.79 27.60 8.80
C GLY A 88 -19.92 26.64 9.25
N GLY A 89 -21.10 26.73 8.63
CA GLY A 89 -22.24 25.85 8.93
C GLY A 89 -21.98 24.36 8.63
N ARG A 90 -22.81 23.49 9.22
CA ARG A 90 -22.82 22.04 8.95
C ARG A 90 -23.11 21.80 7.47
N GLY A 91 -22.17 21.20 6.73
CA GLY A 91 -22.37 20.85 5.32
C GLY A 91 -21.05 20.67 4.58
N LEU A 92 -21.11 20.01 3.43
CA LEU A 92 -19.95 19.78 2.57
C LEU A 92 -19.63 21.03 1.75
N GLY A 93 -18.72 21.88 2.26
CA GLY A 93 -18.25 23.10 1.57
C GLY A 93 -17.32 22.85 0.37
N MET A 94 -17.35 21.65 -0.21
CA MET A 94 -16.45 21.23 -1.28
C MET A 94 -17.25 20.77 -2.51
N ASN A 95 -16.91 21.33 -3.67
CA ASN A 95 -17.43 20.84 -4.94
C ASN A 95 -16.69 19.56 -5.37
N ILE A 96 -17.19 18.40 -4.92
CA ILE A 96 -16.57 17.09 -5.17
C ILE A 96 -16.44 16.80 -6.66
N GLU A 97 -17.48 17.08 -7.46
CA GLU A 97 -17.46 16.81 -8.91
C GLU A 97 -16.36 17.61 -9.61
N LYS A 98 -16.23 18.89 -9.29
CA LYS A 98 -15.15 19.74 -9.81
C LYS A 98 -13.78 19.23 -9.36
N MET A 99 -13.62 18.87 -8.09
CA MET A 99 -12.34 18.39 -7.57
C MET A 99 -11.92 17.05 -8.18
N LEU A 100 -12.87 16.17 -8.48
CA LEU A 100 -12.63 14.93 -9.22
C LEU A 100 -12.22 15.23 -10.67
N ALA A 101 -12.95 16.12 -11.36
CA ALA A 101 -12.66 16.49 -12.74
C ALA A 101 -11.26 17.12 -12.92
N GLU A 102 -10.79 17.85 -11.90
CA GLU A 102 -9.48 18.50 -11.89
C GLU A 102 -8.35 17.60 -11.37
N ASP A 103 -8.60 16.33 -11.02
CA ASP A 103 -7.62 15.44 -10.39
C ASP A 103 -7.04 15.97 -9.05
N ARG A 104 -7.78 16.84 -8.36
CA ARG A 104 -7.37 17.48 -7.09
C ARG A 104 -8.21 17.04 -5.89
N MET A 105 -8.99 15.96 -6.05
CA MET A 105 -9.87 15.48 -4.99
C MET A 105 -9.06 15.10 -3.75
N ARG A 106 -9.20 15.92 -2.72
CA ARG A 106 -8.58 15.71 -1.41
C ARG A 106 -9.58 16.05 -0.33
N TRP A 107 -9.66 15.23 0.71
CA TRP A 107 -10.52 15.48 1.86
C TRP A 107 -9.89 14.86 3.10
N GLN A 108 -9.61 15.69 4.11
CA GLN A 108 -9.20 15.22 5.42
C GLN A 108 -10.45 14.88 6.25
N LEU A 109 -10.50 13.66 6.77
CA LEU A 109 -11.51 13.19 7.70
C LEU A 109 -10.79 12.90 9.04
N HIS A 110 -11.17 13.61 10.11
CA HIS A 110 -10.57 13.37 11.43
C HIS A 110 -10.96 12.00 11.99
N ARG A 111 -12.12 11.47 11.58
CA ARG A 111 -12.61 10.13 11.90
C ARG A 111 -13.59 9.66 10.84
N ILE A 112 -13.84 8.36 10.75
CA ILE A 112 -15.02 7.84 10.05
C ILE A 112 -16.17 7.74 11.05
N SER A 113 -17.26 8.45 10.78
CA SER A 113 -18.48 8.46 11.59
C SER A 113 -19.71 8.63 10.71
N ASP A 114 -20.89 8.35 11.27
CA ASP A 114 -22.16 8.40 10.54
C ASP A 114 -22.48 9.78 9.94
N ASN A 115 -21.89 10.85 10.49
CA ASN A 115 -22.01 12.21 9.95
C ASN A 115 -21.52 12.33 8.50
N TYR A 116 -20.59 11.47 8.08
CA TYR A 116 -20.07 11.47 6.71
C TYR A 116 -20.78 10.47 5.81
N LYS A 117 -21.60 9.57 6.36
CA LYS A 117 -22.17 8.42 5.65
C LYS A 117 -22.98 8.82 4.43
N GLU A 118 -23.72 9.94 4.52
CA GLU A 118 -24.53 10.45 3.41
C GLU A 118 -23.72 10.89 2.19
N TYR A 119 -22.44 11.21 2.33
CA TYR A 119 -21.59 11.69 1.22
C TYR A 119 -20.91 10.56 0.44
N PHE A 120 -20.96 9.33 0.95
CA PHE A 120 -20.32 8.17 0.34
C PHE A 120 -21.36 7.15 -0.12
N THR A 121 -20.99 6.34 -1.10
CA THR A 121 -21.75 5.12 -1.41
C THR A 121 -21.69 4.17 -0.22
N GLU A 122 -22.71 3.33 -0.05
CA GLU A 122 -22.77 2.36 1.05
C GLU A 122 -21.51 1.47 1.09
N TYR A 123 -21.10 0.94 -0.06
CA TYR A 123 -19.90 0.14 -0.18
C TYR A 123 -18.65 0.92 0.19
N ALA A 124 -18.46 2.13 -0.35
CA ALA A 124 -17.27 2.93 -0.03
C ALA A 124 -17.19 3.28 1.45
N PHE A 125 -18.31 3.67 2.07
CA PHE A 125 -18.34 3.97 3.50
C PHE A 125 -18.00 2.72 4.33
N SER A 126 -18.48 1.54 3.92
CA SER A 126 -18.14 0.29 4.60
C SER A 126 -16.65 -0.03 4.55
N VAL A 127 -15.98 0.20 3.41
CA VAL A 127 -14.53 0.01 3.26
C VAL A 127 -13.76 1.00 4.14
N LEU A 128 -14.15 2.29 4.10
CA LEU A 128 -13.51 3.32 4.92
C LEU A 128 -13.66 3.03 6.41
N SER A 129 -14.86 2.64 6.84
CA SER A 129 -15.17 2.29 8.22
C SER A 129 -14.40 1.06 8.67
N ASP A 130 -14.32 0.01 7.85
CA ASP A 130 -13.58 -1.20 8.16
C ASP A 130 -12.07 -0.94 8.31
N VAL A 131 -11.47 -0.22 7.37
CA VAL A 131 -10.03 0.15 7.44
C VAL A 131 -9.75 1.04 8.66
N TYR A 132 -10.62 2.02 8.93
CA TYR A 132 -10.48 2.90 10.10
C TYR A 132 -10.60 2.11 11.41
N SER A 133 -11.62 1.26 11.54
CA SER A 133 -11.81 0.39 12.71
C SER A 133 -10.64 -0.58 12.91
N PHE A 134 -10.10 -1.15 11.81
CA PHE A 134 -8.92 -2.00 11.89
C PHE A 134 -7.70 -1.24 12.42
N MET A 135 -7.45 -0.01 11.94
CA MET A 135 -6.41 0.85 12.50
C MET A 135 -6.64 1.15 13.99
N GLN A 136 -7.86 1.57 14.35
CA GLN A 136 -8.21 1.90 15.74
C GLN A 136 -8.12 0.69 16.67
N SER A 137 -8.22 -0.53 16.16
CA SER A 137 -8.03 -1.73 16.97
C SER A 137 -6.62 -1.85 17.57
N TYR A 138 -5.61 -1.17 17.01
CA TYR A 138 -4.24 -1.09 17.57
C TYR A 138 -4.00 0.15 18.43
N ASN A 139 -5.00 1.01 18.62
CA ASN A 139 -4.86 2.28 19.31
C ASN A 139 -5.40 2.19 20.74
N TYR A 140 -5.06 3.17 21.55
CA TYR A 140 -5.83 3.57 22.72
C TYR A 140 -6.00 5.08 22.68
N ASP A 141 -7.04 5.59 23.31
CA ASP A 141 -7.20 7.02 23.52
C ASP A 141 -7.75 7.25 24.92
N ASP A 142 -7.00 7.99 25.71
CA ASP A 142 -7.29 8.42 27.08
C ASP A 142 -7.22 9.96 27.15
N SER A 143 -7.46 10.64 26.03
CA SER A 143 -7.42 12.09 25.94
C SER A 143 -8.72 12.71 26.43
N ASP A 144 -8.62 13.86 27.10
CA ASP A 144 -9.76 14.67 27.54
C ASP A 144 -9.46 16.15 27.32
N SER A 145 -10.24 16.77 26.43
CA SER A 145 -10.11 18.19 26.10
C SER A 145 -10.55 19.14 27.21
N MET A 146 -11.40 18.70 28.14
CA MET A 146 -11.86 19.54 29.26
C MET A 146 -10.74 19.81 30.26
N ILE A 147 -9.80 18.88 30.39
CA ILE A 147 -8.67 18.97 31.33
C ILE A 147 -7.31 19.13 30.65
N ASP A 148 -7.31 19.41 29.33
CA ASP A 148 -6.10 19.55 28.52
C ASP A 148 -5.13 18.36 28.65
N TYR A 149 -5.68 17.14 28.65
CA TYR A 149 -4.91 15.90 28.77
C TYR A 149 -4.94 15.15 27.44
N PHE A 150 -3.76 14.86 26.88
CA PHE A 150 -3.63 14.15 25.60
C PHE A 150 -2.78 12.90 25.77
N SER A 151 -3.40 11.73 25.60
CA SER A 151 -2.73 10.44 25.76
C SER A 151 -3.37 9.43 24.81
N CYS A 152 -2.67 9.12 23.72
CA CYS A 152 -3.07 8.08 22.77
C CYS A 152 -1.83 7.32 22.29
N ASN A 153 -2.01 6.10 21.74
CA ASN A 153 -0.88 5.35 21.18
C ASN A 153 -0.31 6.08 19.95
N PHE A 154 -1.20 6.54 19.08
CA PHE A 154 -0.88 7.34 17.91
C PHE A 154 -2.06 8.21 17.48
N CYS A 155 -1.77 9.38 16.92
CA CYS A 155 -2.75 10.20 16.21
C CYS A 155 -3.24 9.44 14.98
N SER A 156 -4.55 9.36 14.81
CA SER A 156 -5.17 8.69 13.67
C SER A 156 -5.70 9.71 12.66
N SER A 157 -5.34 9.54 11.38
CA SER A 157 -5.79 10.42 10.30
C SER A 157 -6.19 9.61 9.07
N ILE A 158 -7.38 9.85 8.52
CA ILE A 158 -7.82 9.24 7.27
C ILE A 158 -8.20 10.30 6.23
N HIS A 159 -7.63 10.18 5.05
CA HIS A 159 -7.76 11.17 3.98
C HIS A 159 -8.25 10.48 2.71
N ILE A 160 -9.09 11.16 1.95
CA ILE A 160 -9.29 10.85 0.53
C ILE A 160 -8.29 11.69 -0.24
N GLY A 161 -7.40 11.06 -1.02
CA GLY A 161 -6.31 11.74 -1.73
C GLY A 161 -5.24 12.34 -0.81
N LYS A 162 -4.27 13.01 -1.43
CA LYS A 162 -3.23 13.82 -0.77
C LYS A 162 -3.30 15.27 -1.28
N TRP A 163 -2.58 16.16 -0.61
CA TRP A 163 -2.47 17.56 -1.02
C TRP A 163 -1.78 17.72 -2.39
N ASP A 164 -0.78 16.88 -2.67
CA ASP A 164 0.02 16.87 -3.90
C ASP A 164 -0.54 15.93 -4.97
N LYS A 165 -1.40 14.99 -4.58
CA LYS A 165 -1.94 13.96 -5.46
C LYS A 165 -3.37 13.58 -5.09
N GLY A 166 -4.33 14.06 -5.88
CA GLY A 166 -5.75 13.77 -5.67
C GLY A 166 -6.12 12.29 -5.81
N PHE A 167 -7.26 11.94 -5.21
CA PHE A 167 -7.92 10.65 -5.37
C PHE A 167 -8.44 10.46 -6.80
N LYS A 168 -8.40 9.21 -7.30
CA LYS A 168 -8.90 8.84 -8.63
C LYS A 168 -9.75 7.58 -8.61
N VAL A 169 -10.80 7.57 -9.43
CA VAL A 169 -11.53 6.34 -9.73
C VAL A 169 -10.81 5.61 -10.85
N VAL A 170 -10.32 4.41 -10.57
CA VAL A 170 -9.58 3.59 -11.53
C VAL A 170 -10.25 2.22 -11.58
N PRO A 171 -11.06 1.93 -12.61
CA PRO A 171 -11.70 0.64 -12.79
C PRO A 171 -10.66 -0.48 -12.72
N LYS A 172 -10.79 -1.32 -11.70
CA LYS A 172 -9.92 -2.47 -11.48
C LYS A 172 -10.80 -3.65 -11.16
N THR A 173 -10.68 -4.69 -11.97
CA THR A 173 -11.29 -5.97 -11.68
C THR A 173 -10.31 -6.80 -10.87
N ASN A 174 -10.78 -7.40 -9.77
CA ASN A 174 -10.02 -8.46 -9.13
C ASN A 174 -9.89 -9.62 -10.11
N ARG A 175 -8.67 -9.88 -10.58
CA ARG A 175 -8.37 -11.07 -11.35
C ARG A 175 -8.44 -12.24 -10.38
N ILE A 176 -9.58 -12.94 -10.35
CA ILE A 176 -9.81 -14.09 -9.49
C ILE A 176 -8.71 -15.11 -9.81
N LYS A 177 -7.75 -15.29 -8.88
CA LYS A 177 -6.92 -16.50 -8.91
C LYS A 177 -7.85 -17.62 -8.46
N SER A 178 -8.29 -18.46 -9.41
CA SER A 178 -8.99 -19.71 -9.11
C SER A 178 -8.03 -20.61 -8.31
N LYS A 179 -8.09 -20.56 -6.98
CA LYS A 179 -7.57 -21.65 -6.16
C LYS A 179 -8.65 -22.74 -6.16
N ALA A 180 -8.50 -23.71 -7.07
CA ALA A 180 -9.21 -24.97 -6.96
C ALA A 180 -8.72 -25.68 -5.69
N ASN A 181 -9.65 -26.00 -4.80
CA ASN A 181 -9.40 -26.75 -3.57
C ASN A 181 -8.92 -28.18 -3.88
N LYS A 182 -7.81 -28.59 -3.27
CA LYS A 182 -7.54 -29.99 -2.86
C LYS A 182 -6.96 -29.98 -1.44
N PRO A 183 -7.21 -31.04 -0.64
CA PRO A 183 -7.48 -30.93 0.78
C PRO A 183 -6.23 -30.80 1.66
N SER A 184 -6.49 -30.20 2.82
CA SER A 184 -5.64 -29.97 3.97
C SER A 184 -4.82 -31.18 4.39
N LYS A 185 -3.50 -31.02 4.51
CA LYS A 185 -2.70 -31.71 5.52
C LYS A 185 -2.28 -30.69 6.57
N VAL A 186 -2.76 -30.93 7.78
CA VAL A 186 -2.28 -30.37 9.04
C VAL A 186 -0.78 -30.64 9.14
N ASN A 187 0.00 -29.62 9.49
CA ASN A 187 1.02 -29.73 10.53
C ASN A 187 1.59 -28.37 10.93
N ALA A 188 2.03 -28.37 12.20
CA ALA A 188 2.36 -27.25 13.05
C ALA A 188 3.50 -26.35 12.55
N THR A 189 3.46 -25.12 13.07
CA THR A 189 4.55 -24.18 13.39
C THR A 189 5.96 -24.69 13.13
N THR A 190 6.79 -23.93 12.40
CA THR A 190 8.15 -23.46 12.82
C THR A 190 8.68 -22.48 11.75
N LYS A 191 9.29 -21.37 12.18
CA LYS A 191 10.17 -20.51 11.37
C LYS A 191 11.30 -21.35 10.77
N GLN A 192 11.59 -21.23 9.47
CA GLN A 192 12.97 -21.19 8.97
C GLN A 192 13.02 -20.87 7.47
N GLU A 193 13.94 -19.95 7.15
CA GLU A 193 14.55 -19.82 5.84
C GLU A 193 15.06 -21.17 5.34
N SER A 194 14.83 -21.47 4.07
CA SER A 194 15.76 -22.31 3.31
C SER A 194 15.66 -21.94 1.83
N THR A 195 16.53 -21.02 1.45
CA THR A 195 16.96 -20.78 0.08
C THR A 195 17.75 -22.01 -0.37
N SER A 196 17.25 -22.78 -1.33
CA SER A 196 18.08 -23.71 -2.08
C SER A 196 18.87 -22.91 -3.13
N GLU A 197 20.02 -22.40 -2.72
CA GLU A 197 21.01 -21.82 -3.63
C GLU A 197 21.74 -22.95 -4.36
N THR A 198 21.55 -23.05 -5.68
CA THR A 198 22.54 -23.69 -6.54
C THR A 198 23.31 -22.57 -7.23
N GLN A 199 24.57 -22.41 -6.82
CA GLN A 199 25.50 -21.43 -7.37
C GLN A 199 26.24 -22.07 -8.55
N TYR A 200 26.11 -21.51 -9.75
CA TYR A 200 27.02 -21.78 -10.85
C TYR A 200 27.86 -20.54 -11.13
N THR A 201 29.18 -20.67 -11.03
CA THR A 201 30.15 -19.69 -11.55
C THR A 201 30.48 -20.07 -12.98
N ALA A 202 29.96 -19.30 -13.94
CA ALA A 202 30.36 -19.39 -15.33
C ALA A 202 31.47 -18.38 -15.62
N LEU A 203 32.62 -18.85 -16.11
CA LEU A 203 33.70 -18.03 -16.66
C LEU A 203 33.33 -17.60 -18.10
N PRO A 204 33.63 -16.35 -18.51
CA PRO A 204 33.24 -15.83 -19.81
C PRO A 204 34.26 -16.19 -20.89
N ASP A 205 33.82 -16.92 -21.91
CA ASP A 205 34.41 -16.85 -23.25
C ASP A 205 33.35 -16.29 -24.20
N ASN A 206 33.20 -14.95 -24.20
CA ASN A 206 33.04 -14.15 -25.42
C ASN A 206 32.92 -12.64 -25.15
N LYS A 207 33.77 -11.87 -25.84
CA LYS A 207 33.80 -10.42 -26.18
C LYS A 207 33.41 -9.32 -25.18
N THR A 208 32.83 -9.59 -24.01
CA THR A 208 32.57 -8.56 -22.96
C THR A 208 33.09 -8.89 -21.56
N GLY A 209 33.67 -10.07 -21.33
CA GLY A 209 34.54 -10.34 -20.17
C GLY A 209 33.89 -10.35 -18.78
N TYR A 210 32.56 -10.25 -18.66
CA TYR A 210 31.90 -10.14 -17.36
C TYR A 210 31.63 -11.49 -16.69
N THR A 211 31.84 -11.52 -15.37
CA THR A 211 31.44 -12.67 -14.55
C THR A 211 29.98 -12.57 -14.14
N TYR A 212 29.18 -13.59 -14.43
CA TYR A 212 27.77 -13.67 -14.05
C TYR A 212 27.51 -14.63 -12.89
N LYS A 213 26.63 -14.24 -11.96
CA LYS A 213 26.05 -15.09 -10.92
C LYS A 213 24.61 -15.42 -11.30
N ILE A 214 24.35 -16.69 -11.56
CA ILE A 214 23.03 -17.19 -11.97
C ILE A 214 22.39 -17.87 -10.76
N THR A 215 21.17 -17.46 -10.41
CA THR A 215 20.37 -18.09 -9.35
C THR A 215 19.01 -18.51 -9.90
N LYS A 216 18.66 -19.79 -9.75
CA LYS A 216 17.33 -20.32 -10.06
C LYS A 216 16.33 -19.90 -8.98
N GLY A 217 15.12 -19.61 -9.37
CA GLY A 217 14.00 -19.31 -8.48
C GLY A 217 12.67 -19.49 -9.19
N GLU A 218 11.61 -18.99 -8.56
CA GLU A 218 10.25 -19.10 -9.07
C GLU A 218 9.63 -17.72 -9.20
N ASP A 219 8.87 -17.50 -10.27
CA ASP A 219 8.00 -16.34 -10.42
C ASP A 219 6.82 -16.49 -9.45
N THR A 220 6.73 -15.60 -8.47
CA THR A 220 5.71 -15.64 -7.42
C THR A 220 4.28 -15.39 -7.94
N ARG A 221 4.11 -15.11 -9.23
CA ARG A 221 2.80 -14.90 -9.87
C ARG A 221 2.15 -16.20 -10.31
N ASP A 222 2.92 -17.08 -10.94
CA ASP A 222 2.47 -18.29 -11.66
C ASP A 222 3.23 -19.57 -11.25
N GLY A 223 4.27 -19.46 -10.41
CA GLY A 223 5.13 -20.57 -10.02
C GLY A 223 6.06 -21.04 -11.14
N SER A 224 6.16 -20.30 -12.25
CA SER A 224 7.05 -20.66 -13.35
C SER A 224 8.51 -20.49 -12.95
N GLU A 225 9.38 -21.34 -13.49
CA GLU A 225 10.80 -21.24 -13.25
C GLU A 225 11.37 -19.93 -13.80
N LEU A 226 12.25 -19.34 -13.01
CA LEU A 226 12.88 -18.07 -13.31
C LEU A 226 14.37 -18.15 -13.02
N TRP A 227 15.18 -17.55 -13.87
CA TRP A 227 16.61 -17.44 -13.68
C TRP A 227 16.99 -15.98 -13.49
N VAL A 228 17.65 -15.68 -12.36
CA VAL A 228 18.14 -14.33 -12.06
C VAL A 228 19.65 -14.29 -12.25
N VAL A 229 20.08 -13.48 -13.20
CA VAL A 229 21.49 -13.28 -13.58
C VAL A 229 21.96 -11.94 -13.04
N ARG A 230 23.03 -11.96 -12.24
CA ARG A 230 23.67 -10.76 -11.68
C ARG A 230 25.09 -10.64 -12.20
N ILE A 231 25.48 -9.43 -12.57
CA ILE A 231 26.86 -9.13 -12.95
C ILE A 231 27.65 -8.92 -11.65
N ALA A 232 28.75 -9.65 -11.47
CA ALA A 232 29.54 -9.57 -10.24
C ALA A 232 30.31 -8.24 -10.12
N GLU A 233 30.66 -7.64 -11.26
CA GLU A 233 31.44 -6.42 -11.36
C GLU A 233 30.57 -5.16 -11.35
N LYS A 234 31.15 -4.05 -10.87
CA LYS A 234 30.50 -2.75 -10.89
C LYS A 234 30.69 -2.08 -12.26
N LEU A 235 29.67 -2.15 -13.10
CA LEU A 235 29.69 -1.54 -14.43
C LEU A 235 29.50 -0.02 -14.39
N GLY A 236 30.22 0.69 -15.26
CA GLY A 236 29.94 2.09 -15.60
C GLY A 236 28.62 2.24 -16.37
N ARG A 237 28.08 3.45 -16.42
CA ARG A 237 26.76 3.74 -17.02
C ARG A 237 26.64 3.32 -18.48
N GLU A 238 27.70 3.50 -19.28
CA GLU A 238 27.71 3.17 -20.71
C GLU A 238 27.82 1.67 -20.95
N ALA A 239 28.76 1.00 -20.25
CA ALA A 239 28.91 -0.45 -20.28
C ALA A 239 27.63 -1.18 -19.82
N TYR A 240 26.94 -0.65 -18.80
CA TYR A 240 25.66 -1.20 -18.37
C TYR A 240 24.56 -1.07 -19.45
N LYS A 241 24.54 0.05 -20.20
CA LYS A 241 23.55 0.24 -21.27
C LYS A 241 23.77 -0.76 -22.41
N SER A 242 25.02 -0.95 -22.85
CA SER A 242 25.33 -1.93 -23.89
C SER A 242 24.99 -3.35 -23.44
N GLU A 243 25.33 -3.71 -22.19
CA GLU A 243 25.04 -5.03 -21.66
C GLU A 243 23.54 -5.27 -21.46
N ASN A 244 22.77 -4.25 -21.05
CA ASN A 244 21.33 -4.36 -20.94
C ASN A 244 20.65 -4.58 -22.31
N ILE A 245 21.16 -3.97 -23.38
CA ILE A 245 20.67 -4.23 -24.74
C ILE A 245 21.00 -5.67 -25.14
N ALA A 246 22.24 -6.12 -24.93
CA ALA A 246 22.65 -7.50 -25.24
C ALA A 246 21.83 -8.55 -24.46
N MET A 247 21.54 -8.29 -23.17
CA MET A 247 20.68 -9.16 -22.36
C MET A 247 19.24 -9.20 -22.85
N GLN A 248 18.72 -8.09 -23.40
CA GLN A 248 17.39 -8.05 -24.03
C GLN A 248 17.34 -8.84 -25.34
N GLU A 249 18.38 -8.74 -26.17
CA GLU A 249 18.50 -9.54 -27.40
C GLU A 249 18.58 -11.05 -27.09
N ARG A 250 19.21 -11.42 -25.97
CA ARG A 250 19.27 -12.80 -25.47
C ARG A 250 17.96 -13.27 -24.82
N GLY A 251 16.90 -12.46 -24.80
CA GLY A 251 15.59 -12.81 -24.24
C GLY A 251 15.43 -12.56 -22.73
N GLY A 252 16.37 -11.86 -22.11
CA GLY A 252 16.31 -11.44 -20.72
C GLY A 252 15.75 -10.03 -20.54
N TYR A 253 15.35 -9.67 -19.32
CA TYR A 253 15.00 -8.28 -19.01
C TYR A 253 15.46 -7.88 -17.61
N TYR A 254 15.83 -6.62 -17.41
CA TYR A 254 16.28 -6.16 -16.11
C TYR A 254 15.12 -5.97 -15.12
N SER A 255 15.24 -6.55 -13.93
CA SER A 255 14.30 -6.38 -12.83
C SER A 255 14.87 -5.50 -11.73
N LYS A 256 14.26 -4.32 -11.58
CA LYS A 256 14.54 -3.41 -10.46
C LYS A 256 14.27 -4.05 -9.09
N PHE A 257 13.35 -5.02 -9.02
CA PHE A 257 12.96 -5.66 -7.76
C PHE A 257 13.92 -6.77 -7.35
N LYS A 258 14.42 -7.56 -8.31
CA LYS A 258 15.38 -8.66 -8.03
C LYS A 258 16.84 -8.20 -8.13
N HIS A 259 17.06 -6.95 -8.55
CA HIS A 259 18.38 -6.37 -8.79
C HIS A 259 19.23 -7.25 -9.71
N GLY A 260 18.67 -7.67 -10.85
CA GLY A 260 19.31 -8.57 -11.80
C GLY A 260 18.49 -8.76 -13.08
N PHE A 261 19.10 -9.40 -14.08
CA PHE A 261 18.45 -9.78 -15.31
C PHE A 261 17.65 -11.07 -15.11
N ILE A 262 16.43 -11.09 -15.64
CA ILE A 262 15.51 -12.20 -15.51
C ILE A 262 15.41 -12.92 -16.86
N PHE A 263 15.54 -14.25 -16.83
CA PHE A 263 15.27 -15.15 -17.96
C PHE A 263 14.17 -16.15 -17.59
N ARG A 264 13.32 -16.52 -18.56
CA ARG A 264 12.27 -17.54 -18.42
C ARG A 264 12.72 -18.95 -18.80
N PHE A 265 14.00 -19.10 -19.14
CA PHE A 265 14.67 -20.34 -19.48
C PHE A 265 16.08 -20.29 -18.90
N ASP A 266 16.78 -21.43 -18.82
CA ASP A 266 18.15 -21.47 -18.29
C ASP A 266 19.11 -20.70 -19.22
N PRO A 267 19.67 -19.55 -18.80
CA PRO A 267 20.50 -18.72 -19.66
C PRO A 267 21.95 -19.20 -19.68
N SER A 268 22.31 -20.27 -18.97
CA SER A 268 23.70 -20.71 -18.80
C SER A 268 24.39 -20.98 -20.14
N GLU A 269 23.70 -21.61 -21.09
CA GLU A 269 24.26 -21.91 -22.43
C GLU A 269 24.45 -20.65 -23.27
N ILE A 270 23.48 -19.74 -23.26
CA ILE A 270 23.51 -18.49 -24.03
C ILE A 270 24.56 -17.51 -23.47
N LEU A 271 24.79 -17.55 -22.16
CA LEU A 271 25.79 -16.71 -21.50
C LEU A 271 27.20 -17.30 -21.57
N THR A 272 27.36 -18.59 -21.89
CA THR A 272 28.67 -19.25 -21.97
C THR A 272 29.14 -19.60 -23.38
N ASN A 273 28.31 -19.39 -24.42
CA ASN A 273 28.64 -19.74 -25.81
C ASN A 273 29.21 -21.16 -25.98
N ARG A 274 28.66 -22.16 -25.28
CA ARG A 274 28.86 -23.57 -25.64
C ARG A 274 27.90 -23.92 -26.78
N THR A 275 28.30 -23.64 -28.01
CA THR A 275 27.74 -24.32 -29.19
C THR A 275 28.08 -25.81 -29.08
N ALA A 276 27.05 -26.66 -29.23
CA ALA A 276 27.21 -28.02 -29.71
C ALA A 276 27.70 -28.01 -31.17
#